data_AF-A0A9P5XXW3-F1
#
_entry.id   AF-A0A9P5XXW3-F1
#
_cell.length_a   1.000
_cell.length_b   1.000
_cell.length_c   1.000
_cell.angle_alpha   90.00
_cell.angle_beta   90.00
_cell.angle_gamma   90.00
#
_symmetry.space_group_name_H-M   'P 1'
#
loop_
_entity.id
_entity.type
_entity.pdbx_description
1 polymer ?
#
loop_
_entity_poly.entity_id
_entity_poly.type
_entity_poly.pdbx_seq_one_letter_code
_entity_poly.pdbx_strand_id
1 'polypeptide(L)'
;MTVPYFLRNIIPRKEGRVGQEPLLTVLARLTWIQWAHFFIGWLAWTCDNLDFYSVPLTVNALGVEFNKSTTQITTTITLTLLFRAVGAVIFGILSDRFGRKWPLVINLIILSILQLGAGFTQTFKQFLALRALFGIGMGGIWGLGSSTALENLPVEVRGFASGVVQQGFAVGCILAACVNLTLVQDTAAEWRSLFWTASGISLFAAFITALVPESHVFVRARAAAKIKGTDSAGRTRIFLRETKTMLKKYWMLCIYAIFFATGVNFLAHGSQPPQAFIPLWILPSSFSGLAAGAFCIQFGVQGAFGVVPVYLAEISPPGFRATFPGTVYQLGNMASAAASQIEAKGGENLRTTVVKDGKVTNVPDYAKVQGILIGAVVVYLIIVVVFGPENHSLHFEKHKVAYEEGVSQEDGVVELQDHQNGKESSSSHPQSLEEKNEIVVRSA
;
A
#
# COMPACT_ATOMS: atom_id res chain seq x y z
N MET A 1 -3.01 -42.14 7.90
CA MET A 1 -2.26 -41.18 7.06
C MET A 1 -2.96 -39.85 7.15
N THR A 2 -2.31 -38.85 7.75
CA THR A 2 -2.81 -37.48 7.81
C THR A 2 -2.79 -36.88 6.41
N VAL A 3 -3.96 -36.49 5.91
CA VAL A 3 -4.10 -35.76 4.64
C VAL A 3 -3.17 -34.54 4.68
N PRO A 4 -2.29 -34.36 3.66
CA PRO A 4 -1.38 -33.22 3.57
C PRO A 4 -2.11 -31.90 3.81
N TYR A 5 -1.48 -30.97 4.53
CA TYR A 5 -2.05 -29.67 4.92
C TYR A 5 -2.71 -28.94 3.72
N PHE A 6 -2.09 -29.01 2.54
CA PHE A 6 -2.62 -28.48 1.28
C PHE A 6 -4.02 -29.02 0.91
N LEU A 7 -4.23 -30.34 0.97
CA LEU A 7 -5.52 -30.96 0.63
C LEU A 7 -6.63 -30.66 1.65
N ARG A 8 -6.26 -30.23 2.87
CA ARG A 8 -7.24 -29.82 3.91
C ARG A 8 -7.79 -28.40 3.71
N ASN A 9 -7.06 -27.52 3.03
CA ASN A 9 -7.42 -26.10 2.86
C ASN A 9 -8.01 -25.76 1.48
N ILE A 10 -8.12 -26.71 0.55
CA ILE A 10 -8.74 -26.48 -0.78
C ILE A 10 -10.23 -26.15 -0.69
N ILE A 11 -10.91 -26.58 0.37
CA ILE A 11 -12.32 -26.27 0.61
C ILE A 11 -12.36 -25.10 1.60
N PRO A 12 -12.82 -23.89 1.18
CA PRO A 12 -12.97 -22.76 2.07
C PRO A 12 -13.91 -23.18 3.20
N ARG A 13 -13.40 -23.21 4.44
CA ARG A 13 -14.27 -23.38 5.60
C ARG A 13 -15.08 -22.08 5.71
N LYS A 14 -16.37 -22.16 5.40
CA LYS A 14 -17.30 -21.09 5.77
C LYS A 14 -17.33 -21.04 7.30
N GLU A 15 -16.50 -20.20 7.89
CA GLU A 15 -16.68 -19.77 9.28
C GLU A 15 -18.08 -19.14 9.36
N GLY A 16 -18.88 -19.61 10.31
CA GLY A 16 -20.17 -19.01 10.59
C GLY A 16 -19.95 -17.54 10.92
N ARG A 17 -20.65 -16.65 10.20
CA ARG A 17 -20.72 -15.21 10.47
C ARG A 17 -21.49 -14.95 11.78
N VAL A 18 -20.98 -15.43 12.90
CA VAL A 18 -21.63 -15.28 14.20
C VAL A 18 -21.23 -13.93 14.78
N GLY A 19 -22.15 -12.97 14.76
CA GLY A 19 -22.06 -11.74 15.57
C GLY A 19 -21.50 -10.48 14.92
N GLN A 20 -21.26 -10.43 13.60
CA GLN A 20 -20.87 -9.16 12.95
C GLN A 20 -22.07 -8.24 12.76
N GLU A 21 -22.00 -7.04 13.34
CA GLU A 21 -22.98 -5.98 13.09
C GLU A 21 -23.01 -5.60 11.59
N PRO A 22 -24.16 -5.16 11.04
CA PRO A 22 -24.24 -4.72 9.65
C PRO A 22 -23.24 -3.59 9.37
N LEU A 23 -22.53 -3.69 8.23
CA LEU A 23 -21.46 -2.74 7.85
C LEU A 23 -21.90 -1.28 7.91
N LEU A 24 -23.12 -0.97 7.45
CA LEU A 24 -23.68 0.38 7.49
C LEU A 24 -23.90 0.90 8.92
N THR A 25 -24.27 0.02 9.85
CA THR A 25 -24.47 0.36 11.27
C THR A 25 -23.13 0.71 11.93
N VAL A 26 -22.08 -0.05 11.62
CA VAL A 26 -20.73 0.23 12.13
C VAL A 26 -20.17 1.53 11.55
N LEU A 27 -20.36 1.76 10.24
CA LEU A 27 -19.95 3.02 9.58
C LEU A 27 -20.64 4.24 10.20
N ALA A 28 -21.93 4.14 10.54
CA ALA A 28 -22.70 5.22 11.15
C ALA A 28 -22.25 5.55 12.59
N ARG A 29 -21.58 4.62 13.28
CA ARG A 29 -21.06 4.80 14.65
C ARG A 29 -19.62 5.30 14.69
N LEU A 30 -18.96 5.45 13.54
CA LEU A 30 -17.59 5.95 13.47
C LEU A 30 -17.51 7.39 13.96
N THR A 31 -16.57 7.63 14.86
CA THR A 31 -16.29 8.97 15.38
C THR A 31 -15.68 9.87 14.30
N TRP A 32 -15.82 11.18 14.45
CA TRP A 32 -15.19 12.14 13.52
C TRP A 32 -13.67 11.98 13.46
N ILE A 33 -13.04 11.58 14.57
CA ILE A 33 -11.59 11.36 14.67
C ILE A 33 -11.16 10.15 13.84
N GLN A 34 -11.95 9.07 13.84
CA GLN A 34 -11.70 7.90 12.99
C GLN A 34 -11.80 8.26 11.51
N TRP A 35 -12.82 9.03 11.12
CA TRP A 35 -12.93 9.55 9.77
C TRP A 35 -11.77 10.49 9.41
N ALA A 36 -11.34 11.37 10.31
CA ALA A 36 -10.20 12.26 10.07
C ALA A 36 -8.91 11.46 9.80
N HIS A 37 -8.63 10.42 10.58
CA HIS A 37 -7.48 9.52 10.36
C HIS A 37 -7.58 8.75 9.03
N PHE A 38 -8.79 8.30 8.69
CA PHE A 38 -9.07 7.68 7.41
C PHE A 38 -8.75 8.62 6.24
N PHE A 39 -9.30 9.84 6.30
CA PHE A 39 -9.14 10.82 5.22
C PHE A 39 -7.71 11.32 5.06
N ILE A 40 -6.93 11.50 6.13
CA ILE A 40 -5.51 11.89 5.97
C ILE A 40 -4.68 10.77 5.32
N GLY A 41 -4.94 9.51 5.66
CA GLY A 41 -4.26 8.37 5.04
C GLY A 41 -4.63 8.23 3.57
N TRP A 42 -5.93 8.36 3.25
CA TRP A 42 -6.44 8.37 1.88
C TRP A 42 -5.92 9.56 1.07
N LEU A 43 -5.88 10.76 1.66
CA LEU A 43 -5.38 11.97 1.02
C LEU A 43 -3.87 11.85 0.74
N ALA A 44 -3.09 11.35 1.69
CA ALA A 44 -1.66 11.11 1.48
C ALA A 44 -1.41 10.13 0.32
N TRP A 45 -2.19 9.04 0.25
CA TRP A 45 -2.12 8.11 -0.87
C TRP A 45 -2.54 8.75 -2.21
N THR A 46 -3.54 9.62 -2.18
CA THR A 46 -3.98 10.38 -3.36
C THR A 46 -2.88 11.32 -3.87
N CYS A 47 -2.24 12.06 -2.96
CA CYS A 47 -1.11 12.94 -3.25
C CYS A 47 0.09 12.17 -3.83
N ASP A 48 0.44 11.00 -3.26
CA ASP A 48 1.52 10.15 -3.77
C ASP A 48 1.31 9.79 -5.24
N ASN A 49 0.08 9.43 -5.59
CA ASN A 49 -0.27 9.05 -6.95
C ASN A 49 -0.33 10.24 -7.89
N LEU A 50 -0.88 11.37 -7.44
CA LEU A 50 -0.81 12.63 -8.19
C LEU A 50 0.65 12.95 -8.55
N ASP A 51 1.55 12.91 -7.58
CA ASP A 51 2.97 13.22 -7.79
C ASP A 51 3.67 12.19 -8.70
N PHE A 52 3.31 10.90 -8.59
CA PHE A 52 3.82 9.83 -9.44
C PHE A 52 3.48 10.06 -10.91
N TYR A 53 2.21 10.35 -11.20
CA TYR A 53 1.70 10.48 -12.55
C TYR A 53 2.16 11.75 -13.27
N SER A 54 2.73 12.71 -12.54
CA SER A 54 3.33 13.90 -13.15
C SER A 54 4.40 13.58 -14.20
N VAL A 55 5.20 12.51 -14.02
CA VAL A 55 6.23 12.11 -15.01
C VAL A 55 5.63 11.38 -16.21
N PRO A 56 4.89 10.26 -16.05
CA PRO A 56 4.26 9.58 -17.19
C PRO A 56 3.44 10.50 -18.10
N LEU A 57 2.70 11.46 -17.54
CA LEU A 57 1.87 12.39 -18.30
C LEU A 57 2.68 13.44 -19.08
N THR A 58 3.92 13.72 -18.66
CA THR A 58 4.79 14.75 -19.26
C THR A 58 6.00 14.19 -19.98
N VAL A 59 6.08 12.86 -20.20
CA VAL A 59 7.24 12.20 -20.83
C VAL A 59 7.67 12.84 -22.14
N ASN A 60 6.71 13.19 -23.01
CA ASN A 60 7.00 13.80 -24.31
C ASN A 60 7.61 15.19 -24.16
N ALA A 61 7.04 16.03 -23.29
CA ALA A 61 7.56 17.37 -23.01
C ALA A 61 8.97 17.33 -22.40
N LEU A 62 9.19 16.42 -21.44
CA LEU A 62 10.51 16.18 -20.84
C LEU A 62 11.54 15.67 -21.86
N GLY A 63 11.10 14.86 -22.83
CA GLY A 63 11.95 14.38 -23.91
C GLY A 63 12.46 15.50 -24.82
N VAL A 64 11.58 16.45 -25.15
CA VAL A 64 11.93 17.65 -25.93
C VAL A 64 12.87 18.56 -25.13
N GLU A 65 12.52 18.90 -23.89
CA GLU A 65 13.30 19.80 -23.01
C GLU A 65 14.73 19.30 -22.80
N PHE A 66 14.90 18.02 -22.49
CA PHE A 66 16.21 17.46 -22.17
C PHE A 66 16.95 16.88 -23.38
N ASN A 67 16.33 16.91 -24.56
CA ASN A 67 16.82 16.26 -25.78
C ASN A 67 17.20 14.79 -25.51
N LYS A 68 16.25 14.03 -24.96
CA LYS A 68 16.41 12.62 -24.57
C LYS A 68 15.31 11.77 -25.20
N SER A 69 15.64 10.51 -25.48
CA SER A 69 14.64 9.56 -25.95
C SER A 69 13.61 9.25 -24.86
N THR A 70 12.40 8.84 -25.27
CA THR A 70 11.34 8.37 -24.37
C THR A 70 11.86 7.31 -23.39
N THR A 71 12.68 6.37 -23.85
CA THR A 71 13.32 5.33 -23.02
C THR A 71 14.23 5.90 -21.92
N GLN A 72 14.96 6.96 -22.22
CA GLN A 72 15.80 7.63 -21.22
C GLN A 72 14.95 8.36 -20.18
N ILE A 73 13.87 9.03 -20.61
CA ILE A 73 12.94 9.67 -19.67
C ILE A 73 12.22 8.63 -18.79
N THR A 74 11.75 7.50 -19.35
CA THR A 74 11.07 6.45 -18.57
C THR A 74 12.01 5.74 -17.59
N THR A 75 13.33 5.77 -17.82
CA THR A 75 14.32 5.31 -16.83
C THR A 75 14.18 6.04 -15.49
N THR A 76 13.72 7.30 -15.49
CA THR A 76 13.45 8.03 -14.24
C THR A 76 12.33 7.40 -13.43
N ILE A 77 11.28 6.88 -14.08
CA ILE A 77 10.15 6.19 -13.44
C ILE A 77 10.64 4.89 -12.79
N THR A 78 11.41 4.09 -13.53
CA THR A 78 12.02 2.86 -13.00
C THR A 78 12.93 3.14 -11.83
N LEU A 79 13.74 4.20 -11.90
CA LEU A 79 14.62 4.57 -10.80
C LEU A 79 13.81 4.97 -9.56
N THR A 80 12.74 5.75 -9.73
CA THR A 80 11.81 6.08 -8.64
C THR A 80 11.22 4.80 -8.02
N LEU A 81 10.72 3.86 -8.82
CA LEU A 81 10.18 2.59 -8.33
C LEU A 81 11.23 1.73 -7.60
N LEU A 82 12.46 1.72 -8.09
CA LEU A 82 13.57 0.98 -7.47
C LEU A 82 13.85 1.52 -6.05
N PHE A 83 13.93 2.84 -5.89
CA PHE A 83 14.23 3.47 -4.61
C PHE A 83 13.06 3.48 -3.62
N ARG A 84 11.82 3.19 -4.07
CA ARG A 84 10.67 3.03 -3.16
C ARG A 84 10.88 1.95 -2.11
N ALA A 85 11.56 0.85 -2.44
CA ALA A 85 11.89 -0.19 -1.46
C ALA A 85 12.76 0.35 -0.31
N VAL A 86 13.76 1.18 -0.62
CA VAL A 86 14.63 1.83 0.38
C VAL A 86 13.80 2.74 1.29
N GLY A 87 12.93 3.54 0.68
CA GLY A 87 11.98 4.40 1.40
C GLY A 87 11.07 3.65 2.36
N ALA A 88 10.50 2.53 1.91
CA ALA A 88 9.60 1.70 2.68
C ALA A 88 10.24 1.21 3.99
N VAL A 89 11.50 0.78 3.91
CA VAL A 89 12.26 0.33 5.07
C VAL A 89 12.54 1.50 6.02
N ILE A 90 13.01 2.63 5.51
CA ILE A 90 13.34 3.81 6.33
C ILE A 90 12.11 4.34 7.06
N PHE A 91 11.03 4.60 6.32
CA PHE A 91 9.81 5.17 6.87
C PHE A 91 8.98 4.14 7.66
N GLY A 92 9.07 2.85 7.35
CA GLY A 92 8.51 1.78 8.17
C GLY A 92 9.11 1.79 9.58
N ILE A 93 10.45 1.77 9.67
CA ILE A 93 11.17 1.87 10.96
C ILE A 93 10.84 3.19 11.67
N LEU A 94 10.76 4.30 10.93
CA LEU A 94 10.42 5.61 11.50
C LEU A 94 8.99 5.62 12.06
N SER A 95 8.04 4.97 11.37
CA SER A 95 6.64 4.87 11.76
C SER A 95 6.44 4.08 13.05
N ASP A 96 7.21 3.02 13.20
CA ASP A 96 7.16 2.15 14.38
C ASP A 96 7.83 2.86 15.58
N ARG A 97 8.86 3.70 15.33
CA ARG A 97 9.58 4.43 16.39
C ARG A 97 8.86 5.69 16.88
N PHE A 98 8.42 6.54 15.97
CA PHE A 98 7.90 7.88 16.27
C PHE A 98 6.38 7.99 16.16
N GLY A 99 5.71 6.87 15.85
CA GLY A 99 4.29 6.85 15.56
C GLY A 99 4.03 7.15 14.09
N ARG A 100 2.76 7.15 13.68
CA ARG A 100 2.43 7.21 12.25
C ARG A 100 2.24 8.63 11.74
N LYS A 101 1.69 9.52 12.58
CA LYS A 101 1.36 10.91 12.23
C LYS A 101 2.58 11.71 11.77
N TRP A 102 3.57 11.89 12.64
CA TRP A 102 4.71 12.78 12.34
C TRP A 102 5.60 12.29 11.20
N PRO A 103 5.92 10.98 11.10
CA PRO A 103 6.56 10.43 9.91
C PRO A 103 5.77 10.66 8.63
N LEU A 104 4.43 10.55 8.65
CA LEU A 104 3.59 10.84 7.48
C LEU A 104 3.67 12.32 7.07
N VAL A 105 3.58 13.25 8.03
CA VAL A 105 3.70 14.71 7.79
C VAL A 105 5.08 15.03 7.19
N ILE A 106 6.15 14.55 7.83
CA ILE A 106 7.53 14.80 7.36
C ILE A 106 7.72 14.23 5.96
N ASN A 107 7.17 13.03 5.70
CA ASN A 107 7.29 12.42 4.38
C ASN A 107 6.57 13.23 3.30
N LEU A 108 5.34 13.70 3.56
CA LEU A 108 4.60 14.57 2.63
C LEU A 108 5.35 15.88 2.36
N ILE A 109 5.99 16.48 3.36
CA ILE A 109 6.81 17.69 3.20
C ILE A 109 8.04 17.38 2.32
N ILE A 110 8.74 16.27 2.58
CA ILE A 110 9.89 15.85 1.77
C ILE A 110 9.47 15.66 0.31
N LEU A 111 8.35 14.98 0.05
CA LEU A 111 7.86 14.79 -1.31
C LEU A 111 7.49 16.10 -1.98
N SER A 112 6.80 17.00 -1.28
CA SER A 112 6.48 18.34 -1.80
C SER A 112 7.75 19.09 -2.19
N ILE A 113 8.77 19.13 -1.33
CA ILE A 113 10.03 19.83 -1.63
C ILE A 113 10.76 19.19 -2.82
N LEU A 114 10.84 17.86 -2.87
CA LEU A 114 11.51 17.15 -3.97
C LEU A 114 10.76 17.31 -5.30
N GLN A 115 9.43 17.29 -5.25
CA GLN A 115 8.56 17.50 -6.40
C GLN A 115 8.67 18.93 -6.93
N LEU A 116 8.65 19.91 -6.04
CA LEU A 116 8.88 21.32 -6.38
C LEU A 116 10.26 21.50 -7.03
N GLY A 117 11.30 20.94 -6.41
CA GLY A 117 12.66 20.97 -6.92
C GLY A 117 12.79 20.36 -8.32
N ALA A 118 12.03 19.29 -8.61
CA ALA A 118 12.03 18.67 -9.92
C ALA A 118 11.45 19.57 -11.02
N GLY A 119 10.51 20.46 -10.68
CA GLY A 119 10.01 21.49 -11.61
C GLY A 119 11.07 22.54 -11.99
N PHE A 120 12.12 22.72 -11.18
CA PHE A 120 13.18 23.70 -11.43
C PHE A 120 14.43 23.13 -12.10
N THR A 121 14.45 21.84 -12.40
CA THR A 121 15.63 21.21 -13.02
C THR A 121 15.88 21.72 -14.43
N GLN A 122 17.15 21.84 -14.77
CA GLN A 122 17.62 22.29 -16.09
C GLN A 122 18.40 21.20 -16.83
N THR A 123 18.78 20.13 -16.13
CA THR A 123 19.52 19.01 -16.74
C THR A 123 18.86 17.68 -16.39
N PHE A 124 18.95 16.73 -17.34
CA PHE A 124 18.44 15.38 -17.13
C PHE A 124 19.06 14.68 -15.90
N LYS A 125 20.35 14.93 -15.62
CA LYS A 125 21.02 14.33 -14.45
C LYS A 125 20.44 14.84 -13.12
N GLN A 126 20.14 16.14 -13.03
CA GLN A 126 19.49 16.70 -11.84
C GLN A 126 18.08 16.13 -11.66
N PHE A 127 17.32 16.04 -12.76
CA PHE A 127 15.99 15.45 -12.75
C PHE A 127 16.00 13.98 -12.32
N LEU A 128 16.94 13.19 -12.85
CA LEU A 128 17.13 11.79 -12.48
C LEU A 128 17.50 11.62 -11.00
N ALA A 129 18.40 12.46 -10.47
CA ALA A 129 18.79 12.44 -9.06
C ALA A 129 17.62 12.79 -8.14
N LEU A 130 16.85 13.83 -8.48
CA LEU A 130 15.65 14.19 -7.71
C LEU A 130 14.59 13.09 -7.77
N ARG A 131 14.44 12.40 -8.90
CA ARG A 131 13.49 11.28 -9.04
C ARG A 131 13.90 10.05 -8.22
N ALA A 132 15.19 9.79 -8.09
CA ALA A 132 15.70 8.77 -7.18
C ALA A 132 15.40 9.10 -5.71
N LEU A 133 15.71 10.33 -5.28
CA LEU A 133 15.43 10.81 -3.93
C LEU A 133 13.92 10.82 -3.63
N PHE A 134 13.14 11.26 -4.61
CA PHE A 134 11.69 11.26 -4.54
C PHE A 134 11.16 9.83 -4.33
N GLY A 135 11.71 8.84 -5.04
CA GLY A 135 11.40 7.42 -4.82
C GLY A 135 11.59 6.97 -3.36
N ILE A 136 12.64 7.44 -2.68
CA ILE A 136 12.88 7.15 -1.26
C ILE A 136 11.78 7.76 -0.37
N GLY A 137 11.34 9.00 -0.60
CA GLY A 137 10.18 9.55 0.13
C GLY A 137 8.91 8.74 -0.15
N MET A 138 8.69 8.43 -1.42
CA MET A 138 7.48 7.82 -1.94
C MET A 138 7.25 6.41 -1.38
N GLY A 139 8.34 5.70 -1.13
CA GLY A 139 8.35 4.37 -0.50
C GLY A 139 7.57 4.31 0.82
N GLY A 140 7.60 5.37 1.60
CA GLY A 140 6.99 5.42 2.94
C GLY A 140 5.49 5.69 2.97
N ILE A 141 4.93 6.38 1.96
CA ILE A 141 3.55 6.90 2.04
C ILE A 141 2.52 5.78 2.07
N TRP A 142 2.65 4.77 1.20
CA TRP A 142 1.63 3.72 1.13
C TRP A 142 1.46 2.98 2.46
N GLY A 143 2.56 2.57 3.10
CA GLY A 143 2.51 1.87 4.39
C GLY A 143 2.02 2.77 5.53
N LEU A 144 2.50 4.01 5.60
CA LEU A 144 2.09 4.99 6.61
C LEU A 144 0.62 5.39 6.46
N GLY A 145 0.18 5.68 5.24
CA GLY A 145 -1.17 6.13 4.90
C GLY A 145 -2.21 5.04 5.11
N SER A 146 -1.96 3.83 4.60
CA SER A 146 -2.85 2.68 4.79
C SER A 146 -2.98 2.31 6.27
N SER A 147 -1.87 2.25 7.01
CA SER A 147 -1.90 1.99 8.45
C SER A 147 -2.65 3.08 9.22
N THR A 148 -2.38 4.36 8.92
CA THR A 148 -3.08 5.49 9.57
C THR A 148 -4.57 5.45 9.31
N ALA A 149 -4.99 5.07 8.10
CA ALA A 149 -6.40 5.01 7.74
C ALA A 149 -7.14 3.83 8.35
N LEU A 150 -6.49 2.68 8.52
CA LEU A 150 -7.16 1.42 8.90
C LEU A 150 -6.99 1.05 10.37
N GLU A 151 -5.93 1.52 11.05
CA GLU A 151 -5.58 1.09 12.42
C GLU A 151 -6.66 1.43 13.45
N ASN A 152 -7.36 2.57 13.29
CA ASN A 152 -8.39 3.02 14.23
C ASN A 152 -9.81 2.52 13.88
N LEU A 153 -9.98 1.78 12.78
CA LEU A 153 -11.29 1.32 12.32
C LEU A 153 -11.65 -0.06 12.92
N PRO A 154 -12.95 -0.34 13.17
CA PRO A 154 -13.45 -1.67 13.52
C PRO A 154 -13.16 -2.71 12.43
N VAL A 155 -12.99 -3.98 12.83
CA VAL A 155 -12.57 -5.07 11.92
C VAL A 155 -13.57 -5.29 10.78
N GLU A 156 -14.85 -5.08 11.04
CA GLU A 156 -15.96 -5.27 10.10
C GLU A 156 -15.88 -4.31 8.91
N VAL A 157 -15.40 -3.09 9.14
CA VAL A 157 -15.32 -2.05 8.10
C VAL A 157 -13.93 -1.94 7.46
N ARG A 158 -12.89 -2.55 8.06
CA ARG A 158 -11.51 -2.47 7.55
C ARG A 158 -11.36 -2.97 6.12
N GLY A 159 -12.05 -4.05 5.75
CA GLY A 159 -12.00 -4.57 4.37
C GLY A 159 -12.55 -3.57 3.35
N PHE A 160 -13.73 -3.02 3.62
CA PHE A 160 -14.33 -1.97 2.77
C PHE A 160 -13.48 -0.70 2.74
N ALA A 161 -13.05 -0.23 3.91
CA ALA A 161 -12.22 0.95 4.07
C ALA A 161 -10.87 0.80 3.34
N SER A 162 -10.25 -0.39 3.36
CA SER A 162 -9.03 -0.68 2.61
C SER A 162 -9.23 -0.51 1.10
N GLY A 163 -10.37 -1.00 0.58
CA GLY A 163 -10.76 -0.76 -0.81
C GLY A 163 -10.87 0.72 -1.14
N VAL A 164 -11.52 1.51 -0.27
CA VAL A 164 -11.65 2.97 -0.46
C VAL A 164 -10.29 3.67 -0.36
N VAL A 165 -9.40 3.26 0.56
CA VAL A 165 -8.01 3.73 0.63
C VAL A 165 -7.34 3.52 -0.72
N GLN A 166 -7.44 2.33 -1.29
CA GLN A 166 -6.80 2.01 -2.56
C GLN A 166 -7.28 2.92 -3.71
N GLN A 167 -8.56 3.32 -3.71
CA GLN A 167 -9.12 4.25 -4.71
C GLN A 167 -8.48 5.64 -4.71
N GLY A 168 -7.74 6.02 -3.66
CA GLY A 168 -6.90 7.22 -3.71
C GLY A 168 -5.91 7.20 -4.89
N PHE A 169 -5.50 6.02 -5.36
CA PHE A 169 -4.71 5.86 -6.58
C PHE A 169 -5.42 6.41 -7.82
N ALA A 170 -6.66 5.98 -8.03
CA ALA A 170 -7.46 6.40 -9.19
C ALA A 170 -7.78 7.89 -9.13
N VAL A 171 -8.12 8.40 -7.95
CA VAL A 171 -8.39 9.83 -7.73
C VAL A 171 -7.13 10.67 -7.99
N GLY A 172 -5.96 10.25 -7.51
CA GLY A 172 -4.70 10.95 -7.76
C GLY A 172 -4.35 11.01 -9.25
N CYS A 173 -4.55 9.92 -9.98
CA CYS A 173 -4.35 9.87 -11.43
C CYS A 173 -5.30 10.83 -12.18
N ILE A 174 -6.58 10.85 -11.80
CA ILE A 174 -7.58 11.77 -12.39
C ILE A 174 -7.20 13.22 -12.11
N LEU A 175 -6.80 13.55 -10.88
CA LEU A 175 -6.34 14.90 -10.54
C LEU A 175 -5.12 15.29 -11.38
N ALA A 176 -4.15 14.39 -11.56
CA ALA A 176 -2.97 14.64 -12.39
C ALA A 176 -3.36 14.91 -13.84
N ALA A 177 -4.26 14.09 -14.40
CA ALA A 177 -4.77 14.25 -15.75
C ALA A 177 -5.54 15.57 -15.93
N CYS A 178 -6.40 15.93 -14.98
CA CYS A 178 -7.15 17.20 -15.02
C CYS A 178 -6.21 18.41 -14.99
N VAL A 179 -5.19 18.40 -14.15
CA VAL A 179 -4.17 19.46 -14.10
C VAL A 179 -3.37 19.50 -15.40
N ASN A 180 -2.99 18.35 -15.93
CA ASN A 180 -2.23 18.27 -17.19
C ASN A 180 -3.06 18.70 -18.42
N LEU A 181 -4.37 18.51 -18.41
CA LEU A 181 -5.23 18.92 -19.53
C LEU A 181 -5.63 20.40 -19.47
N THR A 182 -5.69 20.99 -18.28
CA THR A 182 -6.05 22.41 -18.10
C THR A 182 -4.80 23.28 -18.01
N LEU A 183 -4.06 23.20 -16.90
CA LEU A 183 -2.96 24.11 -16.60
C LEU A 183 -1.77 24.00 -17.56
N VAL A 184 -1.39 22.80 -17.98
CA VAL A 184 -0.21 22.62 -18.86
C VAL A 184 -0.47 23.16 -20.27
N GLN A 185 -1.73 23.12 -20.74
CA GLN A 185 -2.10 23.68 -22.05
C GLN A 185 -2.22 25.21 -22.00
N ASP A 186 -2.68 25.76 -20.88
CA ASP A 186 -2.99 27.18 -20.73
C ASP A 186 -1.81 28.04 -20.22
N THR A 187 -0.77 27.42 -19.67
CA THR A 187 0.34 28.14 -19.01
C THR A 187 1.64 28.03 -19.80
N ALA A 188 2.35 29.15 -19.97
CA ALA A 188 3.70 29.20 -20.55
C ALA A 188 4.77 28.37 -19.79
N ALA A 189 4.44 27.88 -18.60
CA ALA A 189 5.31 27.03 -17.78
C ALA A 189 5.28 25.53 -18.20
N GLU A 190 4.51 25.17 -19.23
CA GLU A 190 4.38 23.81 -19.78
C GLU A 190 4.26 22.75 -18.66
N TRP A 191 5.10 21.71 -18.71
CA TRP A 191 5.11 20.57 -17.80
C TRP A 191 5.45 20.94 -16.34
N ARG A 192 6.13 22.07 -16.10
CA ARG A 192 6.57 22.48 -14.74
C ARG A 192 5.38 22.85 -13.86
N SER A 193 4.31 23.39 -14.45
CA SER A 193 3.07 23.73 -13.76
C SER A 193 2.44 22.53 -13.03
N LEU A 194 2.51 21.34 -13.62
CA LEU A 194 2.03 20.09 -13.02
C LEU A 194 2.84 19.72 -11.77
N PHE A 195 4.16 19.89 -11.80
CA PHE A 195 5.02 19.62 -10.63
C PHE A 195 4.78 20.62 -9.50
N TRP A 196 4.59 21.90 -9.81
CA TRP A 196 4.33 22.95 -8.81
C TRP A 196 2.98 22.77 -8.13
N THR A 197 1.94 22.48 -8.91
CA THR A 197 0.59 22.26 -8.37
C THR A 197 0.50 20.96 -7.57
N ALA A 198 1.10 19.87 -8.06
CA ALA A 198 1.17 18.61 -7.31
C ALA A 198 1.91 18.80 -5.98
N SER A 199 3.05 19.51 -5.99
CA SER A 199 3.76 19.91 -4.77
C SER A 199 2.88 20.71 -3.80
N GLY A 200 2.10 21.68 -4.31
CA GLY A 200 1.19 22.48 -3.49
C GLY A 200 0.10 21.64 -2.83
N ILE A 201 -0.47 20.68 -3.56
CA ILE A 201 -1.48 19.75 -3.03
C ILE A 201 -0.87 18.83 -1.97
N SER A 202 0.33 18.30 -2.19
CA SER A 202 1.06 17.47 -1.22
C SER A 202 1.44 18.25 0.04
N LEU A 203 1.82 19.53 -0.08
CA LEU A 203 2.10 20.41 1.06
C LEU A 203 0.82 20.71 1.86
N PHE A 204 -0.29 20.95 1.17
CA PHE A 204 -1.59 21.14 1.80
C PHE A 204 -2.02 19.88 2.57
N ALA A 205 -1.84 18.70 1.98
CA ALA A 205 -2.10 17.44 2.68
C ALA A 205 -1.22 17.28 3.92
N ALA A 206 0.06 17.68 3.86
CA ALA A 206 0.95 17.68 5.02
C ALA A 206 0.42 18.60 6.14
N PHE A 207 -0.03 19.80 5.78
CA PHE A 207 -0.62 20.76 6.72
C PHE A 207 -1.88 20.20 7.40
N ILE A 208 -2.82 19.65 6.63
CA ILE A 208 -4.03 19.01 7.17
C ILE A 208 -3.68 17.84 8.09
N THR A 209 -2.73 16.99 7.67
CA THR A 209 -2.25 15.85 8.48
C THR A 209 -1.63 16.31 9.80
N ALA A 210 -0.93 17.45 9.81
CA ALA A 210 -0.35 18.02 11.02
C ALA A 210 -1.41 18.51 12.03
N LEU A 211 -2.58 18.97 11.55
CA LEU A 211 -3.68 19.45 12.40
C LEU A 211 -4.45 18.31 13.08
N VAL A 212 -4.52 17.12 12.48
CA VAL A 212 -5.27 15.99 13.05
C VAL A 212 -4.60 15.46 14.32
N PRO A 213 -5.33 15.22 15.42
CA PRO A 213 -4.75 14.70 16.66
C PRO A 213 -4.12 13.31 16.46
N GLU A 214 -3.11 12.98 17.27
CA GLU A 214 -2.38 11.71 17.18
C GLU A 214 -3.25 10.52 17.63
N SER A 215 -3.05 9.33 17.04
CA SER A 215 -3.90 8.17 17.33
C SER A 215 -3.78 7.69 18.78
N HIS A 216 -4.92 7.34 19.39
CA HIS A 216 -4.97 6.89 20.79
C HIS A 216 -4.14 5.62 21.04
N VAL A 217 -4.01 4.75 20.05
CA VAL A 217 -3.19 3.54 20.10
C VAL A 217 -1.71 3.89 20.32
N PHE A 218 -1.20 4.86 19.57
CA PHE A 218 0.18 5.29 19.72
C PHE A 218 0.43 6.03 21.04
N VAL A 219 -0.51 6.88 21.48
CA VAL A 219 -0.41 7.56 22.78
C VAL A 219 -0.34 6.55 23.93
N ARG A 220 -1.15 5.49 23.88
CA ARG A 220 -1.13 4.39 24.88
C ARG A 220 0.19 3.61 24.84
N ALA A 221 0.68 3.27 23.65
CA ALA A 221 1.98 2.59 23.49
C ALA A 221 3.15 3.46 24.01
N ARG A 222 3.13 4.77 23.74
CA ARG A 222 4.13 5.73 24.22
C ARG A 222 4.08 5.90 25.74
N ALA A 223 2.88 5.91 26.33
CA ALA A 223 2.69 5.94 27.78
C ALA A 223 3.23 4.67 28.45
N ALA A 224 2.88 3.49 27.93
CA ALA A 224 3.41 2.21 28.42
C ALA A 224 4.95 2.13 28.31
N ALA A 225 5.52 2.65 27.22
CA ALA A 225 6.97 2.67 27.02
C ALA A 225 7.70 3.69 27.92
N LYS A 226 7.05 4.79 28.32
CA LYS A 226 7.58 5.76 29.29
C LYS A 226 7.61 5.16 30.69
N ILE A 227 6.66 4.30 31.03
CA ILE A 227 6.60 3.57 32.31
C ILE A 227 7.71 2.50 32.40
N LYS A 228 8.08 1.84 31.30
CA LYS A 228 9.15 0.82 31.25
C LYS A 228 10.59 1.37 31.26
N GLY A 229 10.80 2.70 31.31
CA GLY A 229 12.14 3.32 31.44
C GLY A 229 13.14 3.01 30.31
N THR A 230 12.68 2.48 29.18
CA THR A 230 13.57 1.98 28.11
C THR A 230 14.08 3.13 27.24
N ASP A 231 15.40 3.30 27.17
CA ASP A 231 16.07 4.30 26.34
C ASP A 231 15.84 4.08 24.84
N SER A 232 15.84 5.16 24.05
CA SER A 232 15.57 5.16 22.60
C SER A 232 16.55 4.27 21.83
N ALA A 233 17.81 4.20 22.27
CA ALA A 233 18.83 3.34 21.65
C ALA A 233 18.58 1.84 21.94
N GLY A 234 18.10 1.51 23.15
CA GLY A 234 17.72 0.15 23.54
C GLY A 234 16.57 -0.39 22.69
N ARG A 235 15.57 0.45 22.39
CA ARG A 235 14.42 0.07 21.53
C ARG A 235 14.83 -0.28 20.10
N THR A 236 15.76 0.47 19.51
CA THR A 236 16.28 0.17 18.16
C THR A 236 17.00 -1.17 18.13
N ARG A 237 17.81 -1.47 19.16
CA ARG A 237 18.53 -2.75 19.25
C ARG A 237 17.56 -3.93 19.43
N ILE A 238 16.52 -3.76 20.25
CA ILE A 238 15.46 -4.76 20.43
C ILE A 238 14.72 -4.98 19.11
N PHE A 239 14.30 -3.93 18.42
CA PHE A 239 13.63 -4.05 17.12
C PHE A 239 14.47 -4.75 16.07
N LEU A 240 15.76 -4.39 15.92
CA LEU A 240 16.65 -5.06 14.98
C LEU A 240 16.84 -6.53 15.34
N ARG A 241 16.89 -6.86 16.64
CA ARG A 241 16.96 -8.25 17.11
C ARG A 241 15.68 -9.00 16.76
N GLU A 242 14.51 -8.48 17.10
CA GLU A 242 13.21 -9.10 16.81
C GLU A 242 12.95 -9.21 15.30
N THR A 243 13.33 -8.20 14.50
CA THR A 243 13.23 -8.23 13.04
C THR A 243 14.11 -9.34 12.46
N LYS A 244 15.34 -9.49 12.97
CA LYS A 244 16.24 -10.56 12.55
C LYS A 244 15.69 -11.94 12.94
N THR A 245 15.09 -12.08 14.12
CA THR A 245 14.44 -13.32 14.56
C THR A 245 13.22 -13.64 13.70
N MET A 246 12.38 -12.64 13.41
CA MET A 246 11.23 -12.77 12.51
C MET A 246 11.68 -13.21 11.12
N LEU A 247 12.67 -12.53 10.52
CA LEU A 247 13.19 -12.90 9.21
C LEU A 247 13.74 -14.33 9.21
N LYS A 248 14.45 -14.77 10.26
CA LYS A 248 14.94 -16.15 10.35
C LYS A 248 13.82 -17.19 10.49
N LYS A 249 12.77 -16.87 11.25
CA LYS A 249 11.64 -17.78 11.53
C LYS A 249 10.66 -17.86 10.35
N TYR A 250 10.39 -16.73 9.70
CA TYR A 250 9.37 -16.56 8.66
C TYR A 250 9.95 -16.30 7.26
N TRP A 251 11.23 -16.64 7.01
CA TRP A 251 11.90 -16.33 5.74
C TRP A 251 11.14 -16.85 4.50
N MET A 252 10.56 -18.06 4.56
CA MET A 252 9.77 -18.62 3.45
C MET A 252 8.51 -17.79 3.18
N LEU A 253 7.86 -17.30 4.24
CA LEU A 253 6.68 -16.43 4.12
C LEU A 253 7.05 -15.06 3.55
N CYS A 254 8.18 -14.48 3.99
CA CYS A 254 8.69 -13.23 3.43
C CYS A 254 8.97 -13.36 1.93
N ILE A 255 9.61 -14.46 1.53
CA ILE A 255 9.87 -14.78 0.12
C ILE A 255 8.55 -14.89 -0.63
N TYR A 256 7.63 -15.74 -0.17
CA TYR A 256 6.31 -15.90 -0.78
C TYR A 256 5.60 -14.55 -0.97
N ALA A 257 5.55 -13.73 0.08
CA ALA A 257 4.86 -12.45 0.06
C ALA A 257 5.49 -11.48 -0.95
N ILE A 258 6.83 -11.46 -1.07
CA ILE A 258 7.54 -10.68 -2.10
C ILE A 258 7.19 -11.20 -3.49
N PHE A 259 7.26 -12.51 -3.74
CA PHE A 259 6.90 -13.09 -5.04
C PHE A 259 5.43 -12.77 -5.40
N PHE A 260 4.50 -12.92 -4.46
CA PHE A 260 3.10 -12.54 -4.65
C PHE A 260 2.96 -11.06 -5.00
N ALA A 261 3.56 -10.15 -4.21
CA ALA A 261 3.52 -8.72 -4.46
C ALA A 261 4.19 -8.34 -5.79
N THR A 262 5.27 -9.02 -6.19
CA THR A 262 5.91 -8.84 -7.50
C THR A 262 4.92 -9.15 -8.62
N GLY A 263 4.23 -10.29 -8.57
CA GLY A 263 3.26 -10.66 -9.62
C GLY A 263 2.12 -9.65 -9.74
N VAL A 264 1.54 -9.27 -8.60
CA VAL A 264 0.45 -8.29 -8.55
C VAL A 264 0.91 -6.93 -9.08
N ASN A 265 2.13 -6.49 -8.72
CA ASN A 265 2.68 -5.22 -9.19
C ASN A 265 3.10 -5.27 -10.67
N PHE A 266 3.55 -6.42 -11.18
CA PHE A 266 3.78 -6.59 -12.63
C PHE A 266 2.47 -6.43 -13.42
N LEU A 267 1.34 -6.92 -12.89
CA LEU A 267 0.03 -6.69 -13.52
C LEU A 267 -0.40 -5.21 -13.54
N ALA A 268 0.06 -4.39 -12.60
CA ALA A 268 -0.34 -2.98 -12.50
C ALA A 268 0.65 -1.99 -13.13
N HIS A 269 1.95 -2.21 -12.95
CA HIS A 269 3.02 -1.30 -13.38
C HIS A 269 3.63 -1.71 -14.71
N GLY A 270 3.56 -2.99 -15.06
CA GLY A 270 4.16 -3.53 -16.27
C GLY A 270 3.30 -3.43 -17.51
N SER A 271 2.16 -2.71 -17.45
CA SER A 271 1.20 -2.48 -18.55
C SER A 271 -0.14 -2.01 -17.98
N GLN A 272 -0.45 -0.72 -18.04
CA GLN A 272 -1.86 -0.33 -18.21
C GLN A 272 -2.18 -0.60 -19.69
N PRO A 273 -2.73 -1.79 -20.08
CA PRO A 273 -3.85 -2.50 -19.45
C PRO A 273 -3.73 -4.05 -19.33
N PRO A 274 -4.48 -4.74 -18.44
CA PRO A 274 -4.76 -6.18 -18.52
C PRO A 274 -5.40 -6.59 -19.85
N GLN A 275 -4.78 -7.53 -20.58
CA GLN A 275 -5.18 -7.90 -21.94
C GLN A 275 -6.45 -8.75 -22.05
N ALA A 276 -7.09 -9.13 -20.95
CA ALA A 276 -8.43 -9.74 -21.01
C ALA A 276 -9.44 -8.83 -21.76
N PHE A 277 -9.16 -7.53 -21.83
CA PHE A 277 -9.97 -6.54 -22.52
C PHE A 277 -9.21 -5.76 -23.61
N ILE A 278 -8.02 -6.22 -24.03
CA ILE A 278 -7.37 -5.66 -25.23
C ILE A 278 -8.28 -5.72 -26.47
N PRO A 279 -9.10 -6.77 -26.67
CA PRO A 279 -10.12 -6.73 -27.71
C PRO A 279 -11.03 -5.50 -27.58
N LEU A 280 -11.42 -5.09 -26.36
CA LEU A 280 -12.18 -3.86 -26.12
C LEU A 280 -11.36 -2.56 -26.22
N TRP A 281 -10.05 -2.62 -26.45
CA TRP A 281 -9.21 -1.45 -26.68
C TRP A 281 -8.72 -1.34 -28.13
N ILE A 282 -8.62 -2.48 -28.84
CA ILE A 282 -8.16 -2.57 -30.24
C ILE A 282 -9.33 -2.72 -31.22
N LEU A 283 -10.39 -3.46 -30.87
CA LEU A 283 -11.54 -3.68 -31.76
C LEU A 283 -12.47 -2.45 -31.89
N PRO A 284 -12.71 -1.63 -30.85
CA PRO A 284 -13.60 -0.50 -31.01
C PRO A 284 -12.92 0.62 -31.81
N SER A 285 -13.52 0.94 -32.94
CA SER A 285 -13.22 2.13 -33.74
C SER A 285 -13.87 3.40 -33.19
N SER A 286 -14.62 3.30 -32.08
CA SER A 286 -15.29 4.42 -31.42
C SER A 286 -14.72 4.69 -30.03
N PHE A 287 -14.66 5.97 -29.66
CA PHE A 287 -14.21 6.41 -28.33
C PHE A 287 -14.99 5.74 -27.19
N SER A 288 -16.30 5.58 -27.34
CA SER A 288 -17.15 4.93 -26.33
C SER A 288 -16.78 3.46 -26.09
N GLY A 289 -16.42 2.72 -27.14
CA GLY A 289 -15.97 1.33 -26.99
C GLY A 289 -14.61 1.24 -26.31
N LEU A 290 -13.68 2.12 -26.68
CA LEU A 290 -12.37 2.25 -26.04
C LEU A 290 -12.50 2.59 -24.54
N ALA A 291 -13.38 3.53 -24.21
CA ALA A 291 -13.66 3.94 -22.84
C ALA A 291 -14.29 2.81 -22.00
N ALA A 292 -15.24 2.06 -22.57
CA ALA A 292 -15.84 0.91 -21.90
C ALA A 292 -14.81 -0.21 -21.62
N GLY A 293 -13.90 -0.46 -22.57
CA GLY A 293 -12.76 -1.38 -22.37
C GLY A 293 -11.85 -0.93 -21.24
N ALA A 294 -11.42 0.34 -21.28
CA ALA A 294 -10.56 0.92 -20.24
C ALA A 294 -11.23 0.88 -18.85
N PHE A 295 -12.54 1.09 -18.78
CA PHE A 295 -13.29 0.97 -17.53
C PHE A 295 -13.27 -0.46 -16.97
N CYS A 296 -13.58 -1.47 -17.79
CA CYS A 296 -13.60 -2.87 -17.35
C CYS A 296 -12.23 -3.35 -16.86
N ILE A 297 -11.18 -2.92 -17.57
CA ILE A 297 -9.78 -3.08 -17.18
C ILE A 297 -9.55 -2.49 -15.79
N GLN A 298 -9.86 -1.21 -15.63
CA GLN A 298 -9.54 -0.49 -14.42
C GLN A 298 -10.33 -1.04 -13.22
N PHE A 299 -11.57 -1.46 -13.45
CA PHE A 299 -12.41 -2.14 -12.46
C PHE A 299 -11.75 -3.42 -11.94
N GLY A 300 -11.25 -4.29 -12.83
CA GLY A 300 -10.56 -5.51 -12.44
C GLY A 300 -9.26 -5.26 -11.67
N VAL A 301 -8.44 -4.31 -12.14
CA VAL A 301 -7.19 -3.94 -11.45
C VAL A 301 -7.46 -3.39 -10.06
N GLN A 302 -8.39 -2.43 -9.92
CA GLN A 302 -8.70 -1.86 -8.60
C GLN A 302 -9.33 -2.90 -7.66
N GLY A 303 -10.14 -3.82 -8.19
CA GLY A 303 -10.68 -4.93 -7.42
C GLY A 303 -9.59 -5.82 -6.81
N ALA A 304 -8.58 -6.20 -7.60
CA ALA A 304 -7.44 -6.99 -7.12
C ALA A 304 -6.63 -6.23 -6.05
N PHE A 305 -6.32 -4.95 -6.29
CA PHE A 305 -5.55 -4.12 -5.37
C PHE A 305 -6.32 -3.76 -4.09
N GLY A 306 -7.64 -3.90 -4.04
CA GLY A 306 -8.42 -3.77 -2.81
C GLY A 306 -8.20 -4.94 -1.84
N VAL A 307 -7.97 -6.15 -2.35
CA VAL A 307 -7.85 -7.39 -1.56
C VAL A 307 -6.41 -7.67 -1.11
N VAL A 308 -5.44 -7.35 -1.97
CA VAL A 308 -4.01 -7.63 -1.74
C VAL A 308 -3.47 -7.08 -0.41
N PRO A 309 -3.75 -5.81 -0.01
CA PRO A 309 -3.23 -5.27 1.24
C PRO A 309 -3.78 -6.00 2.47
N VAL A 310 -5.06 -6.39 2.41
CA VAL A 310 -5.72 -7.15 3.48
C VAL A 310 -5.09 -8.54 3.59
N TYR A 311 -4.92 -9.23 2.47
CA TYR A 311 -4.24 -10.53 2.44
C TYR A 311 -2.81 -10.45 3.00
N LEU A 312 -2.03 -9.44 2.59
CA LEU A 312 -0.68 -9.22 3.12
C LEU A 312 -0.69 -8.90 4.62
N ALA A 313 -1.68 -8.16 5.11
CA ALA A 313 -1.84 -7.87 6.53
C ALA A 313 -2.26 -9.11 7.34
N GLU A 314 -3.09 -9.99 6.78
CA GLU A 314 -3.54 -11.23 7.42
C GLU A 314 -2.40 -12.25 7.57
N ILE A 315 -1.57 -12.41 6.52
CA ILE A 315 -0.41 -13.29 6.60
C ILE A 315 0.75 -12.66 7.40
N SER A 316 0.72 -11.35 7.67
CA SER A 316 1.84 -10.68 8.32
C SER A 316 2.08 -11.15 9.76
N PRO A 317 3.34 -11.36 10.18
CA PRO A 317 3.65 -11.72 11.55
C PRO A 317 3.08 -10.71 12.54
N PRO A 318 2.48 -11.13 13.67
CA PRO A 318 1.68 -10.25 14.52
C PRO A 318 2.41 -9.01 15.07
N GLY A 319 3.72 -9.12 15.29
CA GLY A 319 4.56 -8.01 15.72
C GLY A 319 4.89 -6.98 14.64
N PHE A 320 4.87 -7.36 13.37
CA PHE A 320 5.41 -6.57 12.25
C PHE A 320 4.32 -6.14 11.26
N ARG A 321 3.05 -6.18 11.66
CA ARG A 321 1.89 -5.95 10.77
C ARG A 321 1.88 -4.58 10.09
N ALA A 322 2.55 -3.56 10.64
CA ALA A 322 2.66 -2.23 10.01
C ALA A 322 3.78 -2.17 8.96
N THR A 323 4.98 -2.66 9.31
CA THR A 323 6.16 -2.58 8.43
C THR A 323 6.18 -3.67 7.35
N PHE A 324 5.63 -4.86 7.63
CA PHE A 324 5.72 -6.01 6.74
C PHE A 324 4.94 -5.82 5.42
N PRO A 325 3.63 -5.50 5.40
CA PRO A 325 2.91 -5.29 4.14
C PRO A 325 3.54 -4.15 3.33
N GLY A 326 3.88 -3.04 4.00
CA GLY A 326 4.57 -1.88 3.41
C GLY A 326 5.84 -2.25 2.66
N THR A 327 6.72 -2.99 3.33
CA THR A 327 8.01 -3.40 2.77
C THR A 327 7.84 -4.40 1.63
N VAL A 328 6.97 -5.40 1.81
CA VAL A 328 6.69 -6.42 0.78
C VAL A 328 6.14 -5.78 -0.49
N TYR A 329 5.16 -4.87 -0.35
CA TYR A 329 4.58 -4.15 -1.49
C TYR A 329 5.65 -3.40 -2.29
N GLN A 330 6.55 -2.70 -1.60
CA GLN A 330 7.56 -1.86 -2.24
C GLN A 330 8.72 -2.68 -2.82
N LEU A 331 9.05 -3.85 -2.25
CA LEU A 331 9.93 -4.83 -2.88
C LEU A 331 9.30 -5.42 -4.15
N GLY A 332 7.98 -5.63 -4.14
CA GLY A 332 7.20 -5.98 -5.32
C GLY A 332 7.34 -4.92 -6.43
N ASN A 333 7.15 -3.64 -6.09
CA ASN A 333 7.33 -2.50 -7.00
C ASN A 333 8.74 -2.39 -7.57
N MET A 334 9.75 -2.65 -6.73
CA MET A 334 11.15 -2.67 -7.14
C MET A 334 11.41 -3.76 -8.18
N ALA A 335 10.87 -4.95 -7.98
CA ALA A 335 10.99 -6.06 -8.94
C ALA A 335 10.22 -5.77 -10.24
N SER A 336 9.03 -5.18 -10.16
CA SER A 336 8.23 -4.81 -11.33
C SER A 336 8.75 -3.59 -12.09
N ALA A 337 9.67 -2.81 -11.52
CA ALA A 337 10.22 -1.61 -12.14
C ALA A 337 10.91 -1.90 -13.50
N ALA A 338 11.42 -3.12 -13.68
CA ALA A 338 12.06 -3.58 -14.92
C ALA A 338 11.06 -3.88 -16.05
N ALA A 339 9.76 -3.95 -15.77
CA ALA A 339 8.75 -4.29 -16.77
C ALA A 339 8.78 -3.32 -17.97
N SER A 340 8.84 -2.01 -17.70
CA SER A 340 8.89 -0.99 -18.76
C SER A 340 10.11 -1.12 -19.68
N GLN A 341 11.24 -1.59 -19.16
CA GLN A 341 12.46 -1.87 -19.95
C GLN A 341 12.31 -3.15 -20.77
N ILE A 342 11.70 -4.18 -20.19
CA ILE A 342 11.39 -5.44 -20.90
C ILE A 342 10.48 -5.14 -22.09
N GLU A 343 9.45 -4.31 -21.89
CA GLU A 343 8.56 -3.86 -22.97
C GLU A 343 9.29 -3.02 -24.02
N ALA A 344 10.06 -2.02 -23.57
CA ALA A 344 10.83 -1.14 -24.45
C ALA A 344 11.78 -1.95 -25.35
N LYS A 345 12.56 -2.86 -24.74
CA LYS A 345 13.55 -3.68 -25.44
C LYS A 345 12.91 -4.78 -26.28
N GLY A 346 11.84 -5.40 -25.78
CA GLY A 346 11.08 -6.40 -26.53
C GLY A 346 10.44 -5.80 -27.77
N GLY A 347 9.88 -4.59 -27.67
CA GLY A 347 9.26 -3.88 -28.80
C GLY A 347 10.27 -3.45 -29.87
N GLU A 348 11.52 -3.16 -29.49
CA GLU A 348 12.58 -2.90 -30.49
C GLU A 348 12.90 -4.13 -31.34
N ASN A 349 12.84 -5.33 -30.73
CA ASN A 349 13.16 -6.61 -31.36
C ASN A 349 11.98 -7.21 -32.14
N LEU A 350 10.76 -7.06 -31.63
CA LEU A 350 9.53 -7.48 -32.29
C LEU A 350 8.89 -6.27 -32.97
N ARG A 351 8.97 -6.19 -34.29
CA ARG A 351 8.39 -5.08 -35.04
C ARG A 351 7.21 -5.52 -35.90
N THR A 352 6.23 -4.63 -36.06
CA THR A 352 5.05 -4.82 -36.89
C THR A 352 4.98 -3.77 -37.98
N THR A 353 4.28 -4.08 -39.07
CA THR A 353 4.08 -3.13 -40.17
C THR A 353 2.71 -2.50 -40.02
N VAL A 354 2.69 -1.17 -39.90
CA VAL A 354 1.44 -0.39 -39.86
C VAL A 354 1.45 0.55 -41.05
N VAL A 355 0.33 0.58 -41.77
CA VAL A 355 0.12 1.52 -42.88
C VAL A 355 -0.33 2.85 -42.28
N LYS A 356 0.53 3.86 -42.35
CA LYS A 356 0.21 5.23 -41.96
C LYS A 356 0.33 6.10 -43.21
N ASP A 357 -0.74 6.81 -43.58
CA ASP A 357 -0.80 7.68 -44.77
C ASP A 357 -0.36 6.98 -46.08
N GLY A 358 -0.78 5.72 -46.27
CA GLY A 358 -0.47 4.94 -47.48
C GLY A 358 0.97 4.43 -47.60
N LYS A 359 1.85 4.69 -46.62
CA LYS A 359 3.20 4.13 -46.54
C LYS A 359 3.29 3.05 -45.48
N VAL A 360 3.91 1.92 -45.84
CA VAL A 360 4.21 0.84 -44.90
C VAL A 360 5.34 1.30 -44.00
N THR A 361 5.01 1.64 -42.76
CA THR A 361 5.99 2.04 -41.74
C THR A 361 6.21 0.90 -40.76
N ASN A 362 7.48 0.57 -40.53
CA ASN A 362 7.89 -0.48 -39.61
C ASN A 362 7.99 0.12 -38.21
N VAL A 363 7.09 -0.29 -37.32
CA VAL A 363 6.96 0.24 -35.96
C VAL A 363 7.18 -0.87 -34.91
N PRO A 364 7.76 -0.55 -33.74
CA PRO A 364 7.84 -1.48 -32.61
C PRO A 364 6.48 -2.10 -32.26
N ASP A 365 6.42 -3.42 -32.07
CA ASP A 365 5.21 -4.16 -31.70
C ASP A 365 5.13 -4.32 -30.18
N TYR A 366 4.91 -3.20 -29.50
CA TYR A 366 4.73 -3.17 -28.04
C TYR A 366 3.56 -4.06 -27.59
N ALA A 367 2.47 -4.11 -28.37
CA ALA A 367 1.28 -4.87 -28.02
C ALA A 367 1.55 -6.37 -27.86
N LYS A 368 2.32 -6.99 -28.78
CA LYS A 368 2.68 -8.41 -28.66
C LYS A 368 3.58 -8.66 -27.46
N VAL A 369 4.58 -7.82 -27.24
CA VAL A 369 5.54 -7.96 -26.13
C VAL A 369 4.82 -7.88 -24.79
N GLN A 370 3.91 -6.91 -24.65
CA GLN A 370 3.06 -6.75 -23.48
C GLN A 370 2.17 -7.97 -23.24
N GLY A 371 1.55 -8.48 -24.30
CA GLY A 371 0.70 -9.68 -24.22
C GLY A 371 1.45 -10.92 -23.72
N ILE A 372 2.67 -11.15 -24.22
CA ILE A 372 3.52 -12.26 -23.77
C ILE A 372 3.93 -12.06 -22.30
N LEU A 373 4.33 -10.85 -21.93
CA LEU A 373 4.77 -10.53 -20.58
C LEU A 373 3.64 -10.77 -19.55
N ILE A 374 2.45 -10.24 -19.78
CA ILE A 374 1.32 -10.49 -18.86
C ILE A 374 0.91 -11.95 -18.88
N GLY A 375 0.86 -12.63 -20.04
CA GLY A 375 0.52 -14.05 -20.08
C GLY A 375 1.42 -14.88 -19.16
N ALA A 376 2.72 -14.58 -19.16
CA ALA A 376 3.68 -15.17 -18.24
C ALA A 376 3.40 -14.77 -16.77
N VAL A 377 3.11 -13.49 -16.50
CA VAL A 377 2.79 -12.99 -15.14
C VAL A 377 1.50 -13.61 -14.58
N VAL A 378 0.48 -13.84 -15.40
CA VAL A 378 -0.78 -14.48 -14.98
C VAL A 378 -0.53 -15.94 -14.61
N VAL A 379 0.19 -16.69 -15.44
CA VAL A 379 0.56 -18.09 -15.13
C VAL A 379 1.37 -18.14 -13.84
N TYR A 380 2.36 -17.24 -13.71
CA TYR A 380 3.15 -17.08 -12.49
C TYR A 380 2.27 -16.79 -11.26
N LEU A 381 1.33 -15.86 -11.35
CA LEU A 381 0.43 -15.52 -10.25
C LEU A 381 -0.50 -16.67 -9.87
N ILE A 382 -1.01 -17.41 -10.86
CA ILE A 382 -1.81 -18.61 -10.60
C ILE A 382 -0.98 -19.61 -9.79
N ILE A 383 0.27 -19.86 -10.19
CA ILE A 383 1.17 -20.75 -9.45
C ILE A 383 1.38 -20.23 -8.02
N VAL A 384 1.74 -18.95 -7.86
CA VAL A 384 2.00 -18.37 -6.54
C VAL A 384 0.76 -18.45 -5.64
N VAL A 385 -0.42 -18.07 -6.12
CA VAL A 385 -1.67 -18.11 -5.35
C VAL A 385 -2.05 -19.54 -4.99
N VAL A 386 -1.96 -20.49 -5.93
CA VAL A 386 -2.30 -21.91 -5.69
C VAL A 386 -1.40 -22.54 -4.63
N PHE A 387 -0.11 -22.17 -4.58
CA PHE A 387 0.82 -22.67 -3.57
C PHE A 387 0.95 -21.75 -2.35
N GLY A 388 0.10 -20.73 -2.24
CA GLY A 388 0.15 -19.74 -1.18
C GLY A 388 -0.48 -20.19 0.13
N PRO A 389 0.06 -19.79 1.29
CA PRO A 389 -0.61 -19.99 2.57
C PRO A 389 -1.86 -19.10 2.69
N GLU A 390 -2.99 -19.67 3.12
CA GLU A 390 -4.21 -18.95 3.50
C GLU A 390 -4.40 -19.05 5.02
N ASN A 391 -4.32 -17.91 5.72
CA ASN A 391 -4.65 -17.80 7.14
C ASN A 391 -5.89 -16.91 7.27
N HIS A 392 -7.07 -17.51 7.30
CA HIS A 392 -8.31 -16.77 7.54
C HIS A 392 -8.39 -16.30 9.00
N SER A 393 -8.75 -15.03 9.21
CA SER A 393 -9.31 -14.51 10.47
C SER A 393 -8.37 -14.46 11.71
N LEU A 394 -7.24 -13.74 11.66
CA LEU A 394 -6.50 -13.40 12.89
C LEU A 394 -7.13 -12.17 13.58
N HIS A 395 -7.60 -12.34 14.82
CA HIS A 395 -8.09 -11.24 15.65
C HIS A 395 -6.98 -10.20 15.91
N PHE A 396 -7.08 -9.06 15.22
CA PHE A 396 -6.05 -8.01 15.17
C PHE A 396 -5.75 -7.33 16.51
N GLU A 397 -6.66 -7.38 17.48
CA GLU A 397 -6.62 -6.56 18.70
C GLU A 397 -5.84 -7.19 19.88
N LYS A 398 -5.41 -8.46 19.77
CA LYS A 398 -4.86 -9.21 20.92
C LYS A 398 -3.32 -9.33 20.99
N HIS A 399 -2.56 -8.74 20.06
CA HIS A 399 -1.12 -9.04 19.92
C HIS A 399 -0.22 -7.84 20.25
N LYS A 400 0.93 -8.13 20.90
CA LYS A 400 1.93 -7.15 21.34
C LYS A 400 2.61 -6.44 20.16
N VAL A 401 2.95 -5.17 20.33
CA VAL A 401 3.65 -4.34 19.33
C VAL A 401 5.13 -4.72 19.20
N ALA A 402 5.75 -4.49 18.03
CA ALA A 402 7.11 -4.92 17.64
C ALA A 402 8.27 -4.70 18.64
N TYR A 403 8.10 -3.82 19.64
CA TYR A 403 9.15 -3.41 20.60
C TYR A 403 9.01 -4.06 21.98
N GLU A 404 8.04 -4.95 22.17
CA GLU A 404 7.91 -5.71 23.41
C GLU A 404 8.72 -7.02 23.33
N GLU A 405 9.36 -7.43 24.42
CA GLU A 405 10.05 -8.73 24.46
C GLU A 405 9.03 -9.88 24.37
N GLY A 406 9.35 -10.90 23.56
CA GLY A 406 8.51 -12.11 23.38
C GLY A 406 7.58 -12.09 22.16
N VAL A 407 7.55 -11.01 21.38
CA VAL A 407 6.69 -10.84 20.19
C VAL A 407 6.95 -11.88 19.09
N SER A 408 8.16 -12.41 18.99
CA SER A 408 8.53 -13.47 18.05
C SER A 408 8.24 -14.90 18.55
N GLN A 409 7.84 -15.05 19.82
CA GLN A 409 7.61 -16.34 20.51
C GLN A 409 6.14 -16.70 20.72
N GLU A 410 5.20 -15.75 20.66
CA GLU A 410 3.75 -16.02 20.79
C GLU A 410 3.16 -16.58 19.48
N ASP A 411 3.40 -17.86 19.21
CA ASP A 411 2.55 -18.65 18.32
C ASP A 411 1.77 -19.67 19.16
N GLY A 412 0.50 -19.37 19.45
CA GLY A 412 -0.49 -20.37 19.83
C GLY A 412 -1.11 -20.26 21.23
N VAL A 413 -2.44 -20.44 21.24
CA VAL A 413 -3.35 -20.61 22.39
C VAL A 413 -3.86 -19.33 23.07
N VAL A 414 -4.78 -18.65 22.39
CA VAL A 414 -6.07 -18.37 23.05
C VAL A 414 -7.09 -19.29 22.37
N GLU A 415 -6.97 -20.60 22.62
CA GLU A 415 -8.12 -21.48 22.48
C GLU A 415 -9.17 -21.03 23.49
N LEU A 416 -10.41 -21.07 23.05
CA LEU A 416 -11.62 -20.85 23.85
C LEU A 416 -11.55 -21.64 25.17
N GLN A 417 -11.22 -20.96 26.26
CA GLN A 417 -11.35 -21.51 27.61
C GLN A 417 -12.71 -21.14 28.25
N ASP A 418 -13.73 -20.82 27.45
CA ASP A 418 -15.09 -20.51 27.91
C ASP A 418 -16.11 -21.64 27.72
N HIS A 419 -15.70 -22.81 27.24
CA HIS A 419 -16.61 -23.96 27.12
C HIS A 419 -15.99 -25.25 27.65
N GLN A 420 -15.65 -25.29 28.95
CA GLN A 420 -15.60 -26.58 29.67
C GLN A 420 -15.79 -26.55 31.20
N ASN A 421 -15.95 -25.40 31.85
CA ASN A 421 -16.27 -25.35 33.30
C ASN A 421 -17.79 -25.23 33.61
N GLY A 422 -18.66 -25.50 32.64
CA GLY A 422 -20.12 -25.38 32.79
C GLY A 422 -20.84 -26.59 33.41
N LYS A 423 -20.14 -27.62 33.90
CA LYS A 423 -20.75 -28.78 34.55
C LYS A 423 -19.86 -29.34 35.65
N GLU A 424 -19.92 -28.72 36.83
CA GLU A 424 -19.88 -29.38 38.14
C GLU A 424 -19.84 -28.33 39.26
N SER A 425 -21.03 -27.93 39.73
CA SER A 425 -21.34 -27.57 41.13
C SER A 425 -22.73 -26.96 41.22
N SER A 426 -23.75 -27.78 40.96
CA SER A 426 -25.09 -27.50 41.47
C SER A 426 -25.13 -27.90 42.96
N SER A 427 -24.86 -26.97 43.87
CA SER A 427 -25.50 -26.91 45.21
C SER A 427 -24.85 -25.87 46.12
N SER A 428 -25.48 -24.70 46.28
CA SER A 428 -25.80 -24.07 47.57
C SER A 428 -26.27 -22.62 47.37
N HIS A 429 -27.27 -22.23 48.15
CA HIS A 429 -28.07 -20.99 48.14
C HIS A 429 -27.37 -19.63 47.93
N PRO A 430 -28.14 -18.59 47.50
CA PRO A 430 -27.70 -17.21 47.54
C PRO A 430 -27.87 -16.62 48.95
N GLN A 431 -26.81 -16.03 49.50
CA GLN A 431 -26.91 -15.12 50.64
C GLN A 431 -26.32 -13.75 50.28
N SER A 432 -27.15 -12.74 50.53
CA SER A 432 -26.99 -11.30 50.44
C SER A 432 -25.90 -10.71 51.33
N LEU A 433 -25.06 -9.81 50.79
CA LEU A 433 -24.31 -8.73 51.47
C LEU A 433 -23.93 -7.75 50.33
N GLU A 434 -24.40 -6.50 50.15
CA GLU A 434 -24.77 -5.43 51.09
C GLU A 434 -23.87 -5.37 52.32
N GLU A 435 -22.60 -5.02 52.10
CA GLU A 435 -21.80 -4.20 53.02
C GLU A 435 -20.43 -3.89 52.40
N LYS A 436 -19.90 -2.70 52.70
CA LYS A 436 -18.60 -2.12 52.29
C LYS A 436 -18.60 -1.20 51.07
N ASN A 437 -19.48 -0.22 51.10
CA ASN A 437 -19.16 1.14 50.65
C ASN A 437 -19.28 2.06 51.88
N GLU A 438 -18.16 2.44 52.51
CA GLU A 438 -17.92 3.75 53.14
C GLU A 438 -16.61 3.75 53.94
N ILE A 439 -16.08 4.97 54.16
CA ILE A 439 -14.96 5.39 55.02
C ILE A 439 -13.55 5.03 54.44
N VAL A 440 -12.65 5.96 54.06
CA VAL A 440 -12.19 7.20 54.72
C VAL A 440 -11.62 8.19 53.68
N VAL A 441 -12.03 9.46 53.78
CA VAL A 441 -11.38 10.66 53.24
C VAL A 441 -10.79 11.45 54.41
N ARG A 442 -9.50 11.84 54.33
CA ARG A 442 -8.75 12.82 55.19
C ARG A 442 -8.56 12.38 56.67
N SER A 443 -7.46 12.67 57.40
CA SER A 443 -6.41 13.68 57.35
C SER A 443 -5.19 13.27 58.21
N ALA A 444 -3.97 13.58 57.77
CA ALA A 444 -2.89 14.15 58.59
C ALA A 444 -1.86 14.81 57.66
#